data_AF-A0A7W2TK41-F1
#
_entry.id   AF-A0A7W2TK41-F1
#
_cell.length_a   1.000
_cell.length_b   1.000
_cell.length_c   1.000
_cell.angle_alpha   90.00
_cell.angle_beta   90.00
_cell.angle_gamma   90.00
#
_symmetry.space_group_name_H-M   'P 1'
#
loop_
_entity.id
_entity.type
_entity.pdbx_description
1 polymer ?
#
loop_
_entity_poly.entity_id
_entity_poly.type
_entity_poly.pdbx_seq_one_letter_code
_entity_poly.pdbx_strand_id
1 'polypeptide(L)'
;MKKLLLLISAITLSAFSVFSGNAIAQQATSLDDLLSQLAQGKIAQSKQNQDREAEFNAKKSQQTQLLNQARQQRDQAINLSTQLEKNFQDNDVTLGNNTDALNKRMGELKELFGVLQQVAGDTRSKFQTSVISAQIPGRGQFLDEFAQSMGSSSKLASIEEIERLWFELQREMTQSGKVHKFSREIVLANGEKSQADVVRVGGFNLVSQGKYLEYIDETASVAQLMRQPSSRYLSSANALTSSTNQVVPFALDPTGGSILGLLVQAPDLQERVEQGGAVGYVILAIGLIGLLIAIERFITLFFIGSKVNRQLKSDQASNDNPLGRVMLVQDKNPLDNVETLELKLSESILKEVPVLTTRLTFIKIISVVAPLIGLLGTVTGMINTFQAITLFGTGDPKLMAGGISQALVTTVLGLVVAIPMVFISTLLNTRSRGIINILQQQSAGILAERSESSEKPLTSKQGA
;
A
#
# COMPACT_ATOMS: atom_id res chain seq x y z
N MET A 1 37.93 -61.68 16.76
CA MET A 1 39.23 -62.41 16.73
C MET A 1 39.81 -62.74 18.12
N LYS A 2 38.99 -63.07 19.12
CA LYS A 2 39.46 -63.64 20.42
C LYS A 2 38.76 -64.94 20.82
N LYS A 3 37.81 -65.43 20.01
CA LYS A 3 37.13 -66.72 20.19
C LYS A 3 37.57 -67.81 19.17
N LEU A 4 38.46 -67.45 18.23
CA LEU A 4 38.99 -68.38 17.20
C LEU A 4 40.33 -69.02 17.61
N LEU A 5 41.05 -68.41 18.56
CA LEU A 5 42.33 -68.90 19.11
C LEU A 5 42.16 -69.96 20.21
N LEU A 6 40.95 -70.13 20.75
CA LEU A 6 40.60 -71.10 21.80
C LEU A 6 40.17 -72.47 21.26
N LEU A 7 39.99 -72.60 19.93
CA LEU A 7 39.60 -73.86 19.28
C LEU A 7 40.78 -74.64 18.69
N ILE A 8 41.97 -74.05 18.64
CA ILE A 8 43.17 -74.66 18.04
C ILE A 8 44.05 -75.36 19.10
N SER A 9 43.76 -75.17 20.39
CA SER A 9 44.50 -75.77 21.52
C SER A 9 43.92 -77.08 22.08
N ALA A 10 42.90 -77.66 21.43
CA ALA A 10 42.15 -78.80 21.97
C ALA A 10 42.28 -80.14 21.19
N ILE A 11 43.11 -80.23 20.15
CA ILE A 11 43.26 -81.47 19.37
C ILE A 11 44.73 -81.68 18.99
N THR A 12 45.56 -82.11 19.95
CA THR A 12 46.77 -82.95 19.75
C THR A 12 47.44 -83.29 21.08
N LEU A 13 46.68 -83.82 22.04
CA LEU A 13 47.25 -84.56 23.17
C LEU A 13 46.34 -85.71 23.55
N SER A 14 46.40 -86.81 22.80
CA SER A 14 45.98 -88.13 23.29
C SER A 14 46.30 -89.23 22.27
N ALA A 15 46.83 -90.32 22.82
CA ALA A 15 46.83 -91.66 22.26
C ALA A 15 47.80 -91.96 21.11
N PHE A 16 49.06 -92.22 21.48
CA PHE A 16 49.75 -93.41 20.95
C PHE A 16 50.53 -94.11 22.06
N SER A 17 49.78 -94.69 22.99
CA SER A 17 50.21 -95.82 23.79
C SER A 17 49.78 -97.10 23.05
N VAL A 18 50.68 -97.64 22.22
CA VAL A 18 50.58 -99.02 21.75
C VAL A 18 51.90 -99.69 22.03
N PHE A 19 51.93 -100.35 23.19
CA PHE A 19 52.50 -101.67 23.43
C PHE A 19 53.38 -102.22 22.29
N SER A 20 54.68 -101.97 22.34
CA SER A 20 55.65 -102.86 21.72
C SER A 20 55.82 -104.06 22.64
N GLY A 21 55.00 -105.09 22.43
CA GLY A 21 55.24 -106.40 23.03
C GLY A 21 56.61 -106.89 22.58
N ASN A 22 57.58 -106.91 23.49
CA ASN A 22 58.82 -107.63 23.31
C ASN A 22 58.49 -109.12 23.17
N ALA A 23 58.36 -109.59 21.93
CA ALA A 23 58.40 -111.02 21.65
C ALA A 23 59.84 -111.47 21.88
N ILE A 24 60.05 -112.10 23.04
CA ILE A 24 61.26 -112.84 23.39
C ILE A 24 61.53 -113.80 22.23
N ALA A 25 62.63 -113.58 21.52
CA ALA A 25 63.13 -114.50 20.51
C ALA A 25 63.53 -115.80 21.23
N GLN A 26 62.64 -116.80 21.22
CA GLN A 26 63.02 -118.17 21.53
C GLN A 26 64.05 -118.61 20.49
N GLN A 27 65.24 -119.00 20.96
CA GLN A 27 66.28 -119.63 20.14
C GLN A 27 65.69 -120.85 19.43
N ALA A 28 65.52 -120.74 18.10
CA ALA A 28 65.13 -121.86 17.25
C ALA A 28 66.18 -122.97 17.39
N THR A 29 65.78 -124.10 17.96
CA THR A 29 66.66 -125.25 18.27
C THR A 29 66.65 -126.31 17.17
N SER A 30 65.99 -126.04 16.04
CA SER A 30 66.04 -126.86 14.82
C SER A 30 65.94 -126.00 13.54
N LEU A 31 66.51 -126.51 12.44
CA LEU A 31 66.47 -125.86 11.11
C LEU A 31 65.02 -125.70 10.60
N ASP A 32 64.13 -126.62 10.99
CA ASP A 32 62.71 -126.62 10.62
C ASP A 32 61.92 -125.49 11.32
N ASP A 33 62.26 -125.16 12.57
CA ASP A 33 61.63 -124.04 13.29
C ASP A 33 61.98 -122.67 12.67
N LEU A 34 63.23 -122.52 12.23
CA LEU A 34 63.70 -121.29 11.58
C LEU A 34 63.10 -121.13 10.17
N LEU A 35 62.90 -122.25 9.44
CA LEU A 35 62.21 -122.28 8.16
C LEU A 35 60.71 -121.92 8.32
N SER A 36 60.07 -122.41 9.38
CA SER A 36 58.68 -122.11 9.73
C SER A 36 58.48 -120.63 10.08
N GLN A 37 59.37 -120.04 10.88
CA GLN A 37 59.35 -118.61 11.21
C GLN A 37 59.61 -117.72 9.99
N LEU A 38 60.49 -118.12 9.07
CA LEU A 38 60.79 -117.36 7.84
C LEU A 38 59.64 -117.49 6.82
N ALA A 39 58.99 -118.65 6.72
CA ALA A 39 57.77 -118.83 5.94
C ALA A 39 56.60 -117.99 6.50
N GLN A 40 56.37 -118.02 7.82
CA GLN A 40 55.35 -117.21 8.48
C GLN A 40 55.65 -115.70 8.36
N GLY A 41 56.91 -115.29 8.51
CA GLY A 41 57.35 -113.90 8.33
C GLY A 41 57.20 -113.41 6.89
N LYS A 42 57.53 -114.24 5.90
CA LYS A 42 57.34 -113.91 4.47
C LYS A 42 55.84 -113.81 4.10
N ILE A 43 54.98 -114.64 4.70
CA ILE A 43 53.51 -114.56 4.56
C ILE A 43 52.97 -113.29 5.23
N ALA A 44 53.41 -112.98 6.46
CA ALA A 44 52.99 -111.78 7.18
C ALA A 44 53.44 -110.49 6.46
N GLN A 45 54.67 -110.45 5.95
CA GLN A 45 55.21 -109.33 5.18
C GLN A 45 54.54 -109.20 3.80
N SER A 46 54.20 -110.31 3.14
CA SER A 46 53.42 -110.30 1.90
C SER A 46 52.02 -109.75 2.12
N LYS A 47 51.35 -110.14 3.21
CA LYS A 47 50.02 -109.62 3.58
C LYS A 47 50.08 -108.14 3.94
N GLN A 48 51.06 -107.71 4.74
CA GLN A 48 51.27 -106.31 5.08
C GLN A 48 51.59 -105.45 3.84
N ASN A 49 52.34 -105.98 2.86
CA ASN A 49 52.58 -105.29 1.60
C ASN A 49 51.30 -105.15 0.76
N GLN A 50 50.49 -106.21 0.66
CA GLN A 50 49.19 -106.16 0.00
C GLN A 50 48.24 -105.17 0.67
N ASP A 51 48.19 -105.13 2.00
CA ASP A 51 47.36 -104.19 2.76
C ASP A 51 47.82 -102.74 2.53
N ARG A 52 49.14 -102.46 2.52
CA ARG A 52 49.68 -101.13 2.19
C ARG A 52 49.38 -100.72 0.75
N GLU A 53 49.47 -101.65 -0.19
CA GLU A 53 49.16 -101.37 -1.61
C GLU A 53 47.67 -101.09 -1.80
N ALA A 54 46.80 -101.85 -1.13
CA ALA A 54 45.36 -101.60 -1.10
C ALA A 54 45.04 -100.24 -0.47
N GLU A 55 45.67 -99.90 0.66
CA GLU A 55 45.52 -98.59 1.32
C GLU A 55 46.01 -97.44 0.42
N PHE A 56 47.17 -97.61 -0.24
CA PHE A 56 47.72 -96.62 -1.17
C PHE A 56 46.78 -96.39 -2.35
N ASN A 57 46.26 -97.46 -2.96
CA ASN A 57 45.30 -97.36 -4.06
C ASN A 57 43.97 -96.73 -3.61
N ALA A 58 43.48 -97.06 -2.41
CA ALA A 58 42.30 -96.43 -1.83
C ALA A 58 42.51 -94.91 -1.60
N LYS A 59 43.66 -94.51 -1.04
CA LYS A 59 44.01 -93.08 -0.86
C LYS A 59 44.16 -92.36 -2.20
N LYS A 60 44.77 -92.98 -3.21
CA LYS A 60 44.87 -92.43 -4.57
C LYS A 60 43.49 -92.22 -5.21
N SER A 61 42.59 -93.19 -5.05
CA SER A 61 41.20 -93.08 -5.51
C SER A 61 40.46 -91.95 -4.79
N GLN A 62 40.61 -91.86 -3.46
CA GLN A 62 40.04 -90.79 -2.65
C GLN A 62 40.55 -89.40 -3.06
N GLN A 63 41.87 -89.24 -3.26
CA GLN A 63 42.45 -87.99 -3.75
C GLN A 63 41.92 -87.60 -5.14
N THR A 64 41.74 -88.59 -6.03
CA THR A 64 41.17 -88.36 -7.36
C THR A 64 39.71 -87.90 -7.26
N GLN A 65 38.93 -88.51 -6.37
CA GLN A 65 37.54 -88.10 -6.13
C GLN A 65 37.46 -86.69 -5.55
N LEU A 66 38.29 -86.35 -4.55
CA LEU A 66 38.36 -85.00 -3.98
C LEU A 66 38.79 -83.97 -5.02
N LEU A 67 39.77 -84.28 -5.86
CA LEU A 67 40.20 -83.41 -6.95
C LEU A 67 39.08 -83.18 -7.97
N ASN A 68 38.33 -84.22 -8.33
CA ASN A 68 37.21 -84.11 -9.25
C ASN A 68 36.06 -83.29 -8.65
N GLN A 69 35.74 -83.48 -7.36
CA GLN A 69 34.76 -82.66 -6.64
C GLN A 69 35.19 -81.18 -6.59
N ALA A 70 36.45 -80.91 -6.24
CA ALA A 70 36.99 -79.54 -6.22
C ALA A 70 36.96 -78.88 -7.60
N ARG A 71 37.27 -79.64 -8.67
CA ARG A 71 37.16 -79.17 -10.06
C ARG A 71 35.70 -78.85 -10.43
N GLN A 72 34.76 -79.73 -10.09
CA GLN A 72 33.34 -79.51 -10.37
C GLN A 72 32.80 -78.28 -9.62
N GLN A 73 33.15 -78.11 -8.34
CA GLN A 73 32.79 -76.92 -7.56
C GLN A 73 33.39 -75.64 -8.15
N ARG A 74 34.66 -75.68 -8.54
CA ARG A 74 35.32 -74.57 -9.23
C ARG A 74 34.59 -74.21 -10.52
N ASP A 75 34.25 -75.20 -11.35
CA ASP A 75 33.62 -74.97 -12.65
C ASP A 75 32.18 -74.44 -12.49
N GLN A 76 31.45 -74.92 -11.49
CA GLN A 76 30.14 -74.36 -11.11
C GLN A 76 30.26 -72.91 -10.63
N ALA A 77 31.25 -72.61 -9.79
CA ALA A 77 31.49 -71.25 -9.30
C ALA A 77 31.91 -70.30 -10.43
N ILE A 78 32.73 -70.76 -11.40
CA ILE A 78 33.09 -69.99 -12.59
C ILE A 78 31.85 -69.70 -13.42
N ASN A 79 31.03 -70.70 -13.74
CA ASN A 79 29.82 -70.51 -14.53
C ASN A 79 28.84 -69.54 -13.85
N LEU A 80 28.66 -69.66 -12.54
CA LEU A 80 27.84 -68.73 -11.75
C LEU A 80 28.42 -67.31 -11.80
N SER A 81 29.74 -67.16 -11.62
CA SER A 81 30.41 -65.86 -11.70
C SER A 81 30.21 -65.21 -13.06
N THR A 82 30.40 -65.96 -14.16
CA THR A 82 30.19 -65.46 -15.51
C THR A 82 28.73 -65.06 -15.76
N GLN A 83 27.78 -65.82 -15.23
CA GLN A 83 26.36 -65.47 -15.35
C GLN A 83 26.02 -64.20 -14.55
N LEU A 84 26.54 -64.08 -13.33
CA LEU A 84 26.33 -62.89 -12.50
C LEU A 84 26.98 -61.65 -13.10
N GLU A 85 28.18 -61.79 -13.66
CA GLU A 85 28.89 -60.71 -14.33
C GLU A 85 28.13 -60.22 -15.57
N LYS A 86 27.58 -61.16 -16.36
CA LYS A 86 26.70 -60.81 -17.48
C LYS A 86 25.42 -60.09 -17.01
N ASN A 87 24.74 -60.62 -15.99
CA ASN A 87 23.54 -59.97 -15.45
C ASN A 87 23.84 -58.57 -14.89
N PHE A 88 25.00 -58.40 -14.26
CA PHE A 88 25.45 -57.10 -13.77
C PHE A 88 25.65 -56.12 -14.93
N GLN A 89 26.35 -56.54 -16.01
CA GLN A 89 26.54 -55.72 -17.21
C GLN A 89 25.21 -55.33 -17.87
N ASP A 90 24.28 -56.29 -18.01
CA ASP A 90 22.96 -56.04 -18.60
C ASP A 90 22.13 -55.06 -17.74
N ASN A 91 22.20 -55.20 -16.41
CA ASN A 91 21.55 -54.29 -15.46
C ASN A 91 22.18 -52.89 -15.50
N ASP A 92 23.50 -52.79 -15.61
CA ASP A 92 24.23 -51.52 -15.68
C ASP A 92 23.84 -50.73 -16.95
N VAL A 93 23.75 -51.41 -18.09
CA VAL A 93 23.25 -50.82 -19.35
C VAL A 93 21.79 -50.38 -19.21
N THR A 94 20.94 -51.22 -18.61
CA THR A 94 19.52 -50.88 -18.39
C THR A 94 19.37 -49.68 -17.48
N LEU A 95 20.16 -49.62 -16.40
CA LEU A 95 20.19 -48.51 -15.46
C LEU A 95 20.67 -47.22 -16.13
N GLY A 96 21.73 -47.28 -16.93
CA GLY A 96 22.22 -46.16 -17.72
C GLY A 96 21.15 -45.63 -18.68
N ASN A 97 20.53 -46.49 -19.48
CA ASN A 97 19.47 -46.12 -20.42
C ASN A 97 18.26 -45.49 -19.71
N ASN A 98 17.82 -46.06 -18.57
CA ASN A 98 16.70 -45.52 -17.80
C ASN A 98 17.05 -44.17 -17.15
N THR A 99 18.28 -44.01 -16.66
CA THR A 99 18.78 -42.75 -16.08
C THR A 99 18.85 -41.66 -17.14
N ASP A 100 19.34 -41.96 -18.33
CA ASP A 100 19.40 -41.03 -19.46
C ASP A 100 18.00 -40.64 -19.95
N ALA A 101 17.08 -41.62 -20.06
CA ALA A 101 15.70 -41.37 -20.42
C ALA A 101 15.00 -40.47 -19.38
N LEU A 102 15.22 -40.72 -18.09
CA LEU A 102 14.72 -39.89 -17.00
C LEU A 102 15.28 -38.47 -17.09
N ASN A 103 16.59 -38.32 -17.26
CA ASN A 103 17.25 -37.02 -17.36
C ASN A 103 16.76 -36.19 -18.55
N LYS A 104 16.57 -36.83 -19.73
CA LYS A 104 16.01 -36.16 -20.91
C LYS A 104 14.58 -35.68 -20.67
N ARG A 105 13.71 -36.55 -20.15
CA ARG A 105 12.32 -36.19 -19.81
C ARG A 105 12.24 -35.13 -18.72
N MET A 106 13.09 -35.21 -17.70
CA MET A 106 13.20 -34.17 -16.67
C MET A 106 13.67 -32.84 -17.29
N GLY A 107 14.59 -32.87 -18.26
CA GLY A 107 15.02 -31.69 -19.00
C GLY A 107 13.87 -31.01 -19.73
N GLU A 108 13.04 -31.77 -20.45
CA GLU A 108 11.82 -31.25 -21.10
C GLU A 108 10.83 -30.66 -20.09
N LEU A 109 10.68 -31.30 -18.93
CA LEU A 109 9.78 -30.83 -17.87
C LEU A 109 10.33 -29.61 -17.10
N LYS A 110 11.64 -29.36 -17.09
CA LYS A 110 12.25 -28.21 -16.40
C LYS A 110 11.74 -26.88 -16.94
N GLU A 111 11.50 -26.78 -18.25
CA GLU A 111 10.91 -25.57 -18.84
C GLU A 111 9.49 -25.34 -18.29
N LEU A 112 8.69 -26.41 -18.21
CA LEU A 112 7.35 -26.34 -17.61
C LEU A 112 7.40 -25.96 -16.13
N PHE A 113 8.36 -26.48 -15.35
CA PHE A 113 8.51 -26.11 -13.94
C PHE A 113 8.96 -24.65 -13.77
N GLY A 114 9.81 -24.13 -14.66
CA GLY A 114 10.15 -22.71 -14.68
C GLY A 114 8.89 -21.84 -14.87
N VAL A 115 8.00 -22.22 -15.80
CA VAL A 115 6.72 -21.54 -16.01
C VAL A 115 5.83 -21.66 -14.77
N LEU A 116 5.69 -22.85 -14.18
CA LEU A 116 4.90 -23.06 -12.96
C LEU A 116 5.43 -22.24 -11.78
N GLN A 117 6.75 -22.17 -11.61
CA GLN A 117 7.41 -21.34 -10.60
C GLN A 117 7.07 -19.86 -10.81
N GLN A 118 7.22 -19.37 -12.04
CA GLN A 118 6.92 -17.98 -12.38
C GLN A 118 5.44 -17.66 -12.14
N VAL A 119 4.53 -18.48 -12.65
CA VAL A 119 3.08 -18.28 -12.49
C VAL A 119 2.68 -18.31 -11.01
N ALA A 120 3.23 -19.25 -10.22
CA ALA A 120 2.99 -19.32 -8.79
C ALA A 120 3.51 -18.08 -8.06
N GLY A 121 4.72 -17.62 -8.39
CA GLY A 121 5.32 -16.40 -7.84
C GLY A 121 4.52 -15.13 -8.17
N ASP A 122 4.11 -14.97 -9.44
CA ASP A 122 3.27 -13.86 -9.88
C ASP A 122 1.91 -13.88 -9.20
N THR A 123 1.31 -15.06 -9.06
CA THR A 123 0.02 -15.24 -8.37
C THR A 123 0.14 -14.93 -6.89
N ARG A 124 1.24 -15.35 -6.24
CA ARG A 124 1.52 -15.04 -4.84
C ARG A 124 1.60 -13.53 -4.64
N SER A 125 2.34 -12.83 -5.50
CA SER A 125 2.47 -11.37 -5.46
C SER A 125 1.12 -10.68 -5.66
N LYS A 126 0.26 -11.18 -6.56
CA LYS A 126 -1.12 -10.68 -6.70
C LYS A 126 -1.96 -10.91 -5.45
N PHE A 127 -1.82 -12.07 -4.79
CA PHE A 127 -2.59 -12.38 -3.58
C PHE A 127 -2.16 -11.54 -2.38
N GLN A 128 -0.89 -11.13 -2.32
CA GLN A 128 -0.39 -10.25 -1.26
C GLN A 128 -1.14 -8.91 -1.26
N THR A 129 -1.37 -8.30 -2.42
CA THR A 129 -2.05 -7.00 -2.53
C THR A 129 -3.56 -7.10 -2.79
N SER A 130 -4.08 -8.29 -3.06
CA SER A 130 -5.50 -8.49 -3.33
C SER A 130 -6.36 -8.36 -2.07
N VAL A 131 -7.36 -7.48 -2.13
CA VAL A 131 -8.38 -7.32 -1.08
C VAL A 131 -9.22 -8.59 -0.85
N ILE A 132 -9.15 -9.58 -1.76
CA ILE A 132 -9.81 -10.89 -1.56
C ILE A 132 -9.13 -11.67 -0.42
N SER A 133 -7.84 -11.43 -0.17
CA SER A 133 -7.10 -12.01 0.97
C SER A 133 -7.65 -11.57 2.33
N ALA A 134 -8.35 -10.43 2.38
CA ALA A 134 -9.13 -10.02 3.55
C ALA A 134 -10.28 -11.01 3.84
N GLN A 135 -10.90 -11.58 2.82
CA GLN A 135 -11.98 -12.58 2.99
C GLN A 135 -11.41 -13.98 3.23
N ILE A 136 -10.38 -14.36 2.47
CA ILE A 136 -9.81 -15.71 2.48
C ILE A 136 -8.32 -15.58 2.84
N PRO A 137 -7.96 -15.68 4.14
CA PRO A 137 -6.58 -15.55 4.57
C PRO A 137 -5.73 -16.78 4.16
N GLY A 138 -4.41 -16.60 4.13
CA GLY A 138 -3.44 -17.71 3.96
C GLY A 138 -3.29 -18.25 2.54
N ARG A 139 -3.89 -17.62 1.53
CA ARG A 139 -3.85 -18.10 0.13
C ARG A 139 -2.47 -18.10 -0.51
N GLY A 140 -1.57 -17.23 -0.04
CA GLY A 140 -0.20 -17.13 -0.56
C GLY A 140 0.74 -18.25 -0.10
N GLN A 141 0.42 -18.95 1.00
CA GLN A 141 1.33 -19.93 1.61
C GLN A 141 1.63 -21.09 0.65
N PHE A 142 0.59 -21.70 0.09
CA PHE A 142 0.74 -22.77 -0.89
C PHE A 142 1.56 -22.32 -2.12
N LEU A 143 1.31 -21.11 -2.61
CA LEU A 143 2.00 -20.59 -3.79
C LEU A 143 3.49 -20.34 -3.52
N ASP A 144 3.84 -19.92 -2.31
CA ASP A 144 5.22 -19.75 -1.87
C ASP A 144 5.97 -21.08 -1.80
N GLU A 145 5.38 -22.06 -1.11
CA GLU A 145 5.92 -23.42 -1.00
C GLU A 145 6.03 -24.09 -2.38
N PHE A 146 5.02 -23.93 -3.23
CA PHE A 146 4.98 -24.49 -4.57
C PHE A 146 6.06 -23.86 -5.46
N ALA A 147 6.18 -22.53 -5.49
CA ALA A 147 7.20 -21.83 -6.27
C ALA A 147 8.63 -22.22 -5.84
N GLN A 148 8.90 -22.31 -4.54
CA GLN A 148 10.19 -22.78 -4.02
C GLN A 148 10.49 -24.21 -4.46
N SER A 149 9.49 -25.09 -4.42
CA SER A 149 9.64 -26.49 -4.82
C SER A 149 9.94 -26.65 -6.31
N MET A 150 9.36 -25.81 -7.17
CA MET A 150 9.57 -25.83 -8.62
C MET A 150 10.94 -25.29 -9.04
N GLY A 151 11.57 -24.47 -8.20
CA GLY A 151 12.95 -24.04 -8.38
C GLY A 151 13.99 -25.10 -8.01
N SER A 152 13.58 -26.21 -7.39
CA SER A 152 14.49 -27.31 -7.03
C SER A 152 14.76 -28.24 -8.21
N SER A 153 15.96 -28.81 -8.29
CA SER A 153 16.36 -29.68 -9.41
C SER A 153 15.86 -31.13 -9.31
N SER A 154 15.25 -31.50 -8.18
CA SER A 154 15.00 -32.90 -7.80
C SER A 154 13.54 -33.26 -7.52
N LYS A 155 12.62 -32.29 -7.45
CA LYS A 155 11.19 -32.53 -7.21
C LYS A 155 10.35 -32.16 -8.42
N LEU A 156 9.47 -33.08 -8.83
CA LEU A 156 8.44 -32.83 -9.84
C LEU A 156 7.16 -32.35 -9.16
N ALA A 157 6.42 -31.44 -9.82
CA ALA A 157 5.06 -31.14 -9.38
C ALA A 157 4.17 -32.35 -9.59
N SER A 158 3.38 -32.67 -8.57
CA SER A 158 2.24 -33.56 -8.69
C SER A 158 1.11 -32.90 -9.50
N ILE A 159 0.26 -33.71 -10.11
CA ILE A 159 -0.90 -33.22 -10.88
C ILE A 159 -1.81 -32.41 -9.94
N GLU A 160 -1.99 -32.88 -8.71
CA GLU A 160 -2.79 -32.24 -7.69
C GLU A 160 -2.26 -30.84 -7.31
N GLU A 161 -0.94 -30.66 -7.23
CA GLU A 161 -0.32 -29.35 -6.98
C GLU A 161 -0.57 -28.39 -8.18
N ILE A 162 -0.47 -28.88 -9.42
CA ILE A 162 -0.74 -28.10 -10.63
C ILE A 162 -2.22 -27.68 -10.70
N GLU A 163 -3.12 -28.63 -10.44
CA GLU A 163 -4.57 -28.37 -10.40
C GLU A 163 -4.93 -27.37 -9.32
N ARG A 164 -4.26 -27.42 -8.16
CA ARG A 164 -4.47 -26.46 -7.07
C ARG A 164 -4.04 -25.05 -7.46
N LEU A 165 -2.92 -24.88 -8.18
CA LEU A 165 -2.53 -23.57 -8.72
C LEU A 165 -3.59 -23.01 -9.68
N TRP A 166 -4.05 -23.84 -10.61
CA TRP A 166 -5.13 -23.46 -11.54
C TRP A 166 -6.43 -23.10 -10.81
N PHE A 167 -6.80 -23.87 -9.79
CA PHE A 167 -7.98 -23.60 -8.98
C PHE A 167 -7.86 -22.26 -8.24
N GLU A 168 -6.71 -21.95 -7.63
CA GLU A 168 -6.53 -20.68 -6.93
C GLU A 168 -6.56 -19.47 -7.88
N LEU A 169 -6.02 -19.61 -9.09
CA LEU A 169 -6.15 -18.62 -10.16
C LEU A 169 -7.63 -18.40 -10.54
N GLN A 170 -8.38 -19.48 -10.77
CA GLN A 170 -9.79 -19.40 -11.12
C GLN A 170 -10.63 -18.83 -9.96
N ARG A 171 -10.28 -19.19 -8.72
CA ARG A 171 -10.90 -18.65 -7.51
C ARG A 171 -10.70 -17.14 -7.43
N GLU A 172 -9.49 -16.63 -7.69
CA GLU A 172 -9.24 -15.18 -7.73
C GLU A 172 -10.11 -14.48 -8.77
N MET A 173 -10.13 -15.00 -10.01
CA MET A 173 -10.96 -14.46 -11.08
C MET A 173 -12.45 -14.49 -10.74
N THR A 174 -12.92 -15.57 -10.11
CA THR A 174 -14.33 -15.72 -9.74
C THR A 174 -14.71 -14.80 -8.58
N GLN A 175 -13.81 -14.62 -7.60
CA GLN A 175 -14.08 -13.75 -6.46
C GLN A 175 -13.98 -12.27 -6.84
N SER A 176 -13.09 -11.88 -7.77
CA SER A 176 -12.93 -10.49 -8.20
C SER A 176 -14.16 -9.92 -8.92
N GLY A 177 -15.03 -10.77 -9.46
CA GLY A 177 -16.32 -10.38 -10.03
C GLY A 177 -17.48 -10.29 -9.03
N LYS A 178 -17.27 -10.59 -7.75
CA LYS A 178 -18.34 -10.68 -6.74
C LYS A 178 -18.33 -9.51 -5.76
N VAL A 179 -19.52 -9.04 -5.41
CA VAL A 179 -19.74 -8.28 -4.17
C VAL A 179 -20.11 -9.27 -3.08
N HIS A 180 -19.37 -9.28 -1.97
CA HIS A 180 -19.56 -10.28 -0.92
C HIS A 180 -19.43 -9.66 0.47
N LYS A 181 -20.36 -10.02 1.36
CA LYS A 181 -20.37 -9.60 2.76
C LYS A 181 -19.88 -10.72 3.66
N PHE A 182 -18.94 -10.43 4.55
CA PHE A 182 -18.36 -11.39 5.50
C PHE A 182 -17.97 -10.69 6.81
N SER A 183 -17.88 -11.43 7.91
CA SER A 183 -17.45 -10.89 9.21
C SER A 183 -15.95 -11.08 9.38
N ARG A 184 -15.25 -10.03 9.82
CA ARG A 184 -13.82 -10.10 10.18
C ARG A 184 -13.47 -9.03 11.22
N GLU A 185 -12.41 -9.27 11.97
CA GLU A 185 -11.79 -8.27 12.84
C GLU A 185 -11.19 -7.15 11.98
N ILE A 186 -11.59 -5.91 12.26
CA ILE A 186 -11.03 -4.70 11.66
C ILE A 186 -10.35 -3.85 12.74
N VAL A 187 -9.30 -3.14 12.35
CA VAL A 187 -8.64 -2.12 13.19
C VAL A 187 -9.32 -0.78 12.93
N LEU A 188 -9.93 -0.20 13.95
CA LEU A 188 -10.57 1.12 13.88
C LEU A 188 -9.53 2.24 13.86
N ALA A 189 -9.94 3.46 13.49
CA ALA A 189 -9.04 4.62 13.41
C ALA A 189 -8.39 5.01 14.75
N ASN A 190 -8.94 4.57 15.88
CA ASN A 190 -8.36 4.74 17.22
C ASN A 190 -7.37 3.61 17.60
N GLY A 191 -7.14 2.63 16.71
CA GLY A 191 -6.29 1.47 16.93
C GLY A 191 -6.98 0.29 17.62
N GLU A 192 -8.24 0.44 18.05
CA GLU A 192 -8.98 -0.67 18.66
C GLU A 192 -9.41 -1.70 17.61
N LYS A 193 -9.38 -2.97 18.00
CA LYS A 193 -9.83 -4.08 17.17
C LYS A 193 -11.30 -4.37 17.45
N SER A 194 -12.11 -4.48 16.41
CA SER A 194 -13.53 -4.79 16.53
C SER A 194 -14.00 -5.74 15.44
N GLN A 195 -14.89 -6.66 15.78
CA GLN A 195 -15.55 -7.51 14.78
C GLN A 195 -16.57 -6.69 14.01
N ALA A 196 -16.44 -6.67 12.69
CA ALA A 196 -17.33 -5.91 11.83
C ALA A 196 -17.73 -6.70 10.58
N ASP A 197 -18.92 -6.38 10.10
CA ASP A 197 -19.39 -6.80 8.79
C ASP A 197 -18.66 -6.01 7.70
N VAL A 198 -17.85 -6.71 6.91
CA VAL A 198 -17.10 -6.15 5.78
C VAL A 198 -17.79 -6.55 4.49
N VAL A 199 -17.99 -5.57 3.60
CA VAL A 199 -18.43 -5.78 2.23
C VAL A 199 -17.23 -5.59 1.31
N ARG A 200 -16.85 -6.63 0.59
CA ARG A 200 -15.85 -6.58 -0.48
C ARG A 200 -16.55 -6.35 -1.81
N VAL A 201 -16.06 -5.37 -2.56
CA VAL A 201 -16.51 -5.05 -3.92
C VAL A 201 -15.44 -5.54 -4.89
N GLY A 202 -15.64 -6.73 -5.43
CA GLY A 202 -14.73 -7.34 -6.37
C GLY A 202 -13.29 -7.44 -5.84
N GLY A 203 -12.31 -7.18 -6.70
CA GLY A 203 -10.89 -7.07 -6.31
C GLY A 203 -10.45 -5.65 -5.93
N PHE A 204 -11.39 -4.74 -5.61
CA PHE A 204 -11.13 -3.30 -5.66
C PHE A 204 -11.21 -2.59 -4.32
N ASN A 205 -12.30 -2.78 -3.56
CA ASN A 205 -12.51 -2.05 -2.31
C ASN A 205 -13.09 -2.95 -1.21
N LEU A 206 -12.77 -2.57 0.03
CA LEU A 206 -13.40 -3.06 1.24
C LEU A 206 -14.13 -1.91 1.91
N VAL A 207 -15.37 -2.15 2.34
CA VAL A 207 -16.16 -1.16 3.08
C VAL A 207 -16.85 -1.81 4.27
N SER A 208 -17.02 -1.05 5.35
CA SER A 208 -17.83 -1.45 6.50
C SER A 208 -18.51 -0.23 7.10
N GLN A 209 -19.80 -0.35 7.43
CA GLN A 209 -20.60 0.73 8.02
C GLN A 209 -20.47 2.07 7.26
N GLY A 210 -20.49 2.01 5.92
CA GLY A 210 -20.35 3.19 5.06
C GLY A 210 -18.96 3.81 4.96
N LYS A 211 -17.95 3.21 5.59
CA LYS A 211 -16.56 3.67 5.56
C LYS A 211 -15.72 2.74 4.70
N TYR A 212 -14.70 3.30 4.07
CA TYR A 212 -13.71 2.53 3.34
C TYR A 212 -12.64 1.97 4.28
N LEU A 213 -12.22 0.75 3.97
CA LEU A 213 -11.18 0.02 4.67
C LEU A 213 -10.00 -0.25 3.71
N GLU A 214 -8.85 -0.52 4.31
CA GLU A 214 -7.61 -0.88 3.65
C GLU A 214 -7.18 -2.26 4.12
N TYR A 215 -6.62 -3.05 3.21
CA TYR A 215 -5.97 -4.32 3.53
C TYR A 215 -4.47 -4.08 3.63
N ILE A 216 -3.88 -4.36 4.80
CA ILE A 216 -2.46 -4.19 5.08
C ILE A 216 -1.81 -5.56 4.87
N ASP A 217 -1.00 -5.69 3.82
CA ASP A 217 -0.44 -6.96 3.37
C ASP A 217 0.62 -7.50 4.32
N GLU A 218 1.41 -6.64 4.98
CA GLU A 218 2.48 -7.09 5.89
C GLU A 218 1.94 -7.75 7.16
N THR A 219 0.75 -7.33 7.60
CA THR A 219 0.10 -7.85 8.82
C THR A 219 -1.11 -8.72 8.54
N ALA A 220 -1.50 -8.87 7.26
CA ALA A 220 -2.75 -9.48 6.83
C ALA A 220 -4.00 -8.96 7.59
N SER A 221 -3.95 -7.68 8.00
CA SER A 221 -5.01 -7.04 8.76
C SER A 221 -5.87 -6.15 7.87
N VAL A 222 -7.09 -5.89 8.30
CA VAL A 222 -7.98 -4.93 7.64
C VAL A 222 -8.14 -3.76 8.59
N ALA A 223 -7.84 -2.56 8.12
CA ALA A 223 -7.93 -1.35 8.92
C ALA A 223 -8.90 -0.36 8.29
N GLN A 224 -9.60 0.40 9.13
CA GLN A 224 -10.27 1.60 8.68
C GLN A 224 -9.22 2.63 8.30
N LEU A 225 -9.38 3.28 7.16
CA LEU A 225 -8.51 4.41 6.81
C LEU A 225 -8.59 5.48 7.90
N MET A 226 -7.42 5.99 8.30
CA MET A 226 -7.26 7.04 9.31
C MET A 226 -8.12 8.26 9.02
N ARG A 227 -8.28 8.56 7.72
CA ARG A 227 -9.15 9.59 7.19
C ARG A 227 -10.05 8.96 6.14
N GLN A 228 -11.22 9.54 5.92
CA GLN A 228 -12.19 9.01 4.97
C GLN A 228 -12.31 9.97 3.77
N PRO A 229 -12.62 9.46 2.57
CA PRO A 229 -12.84 10.30 1.42
C PRO A 229 -14.08 11.19 1.62
N SER A 230 -14.23 12.22 0.78
CA SER A 230 -15.33 13.18 0.91
C SER A 230 -16.72 12.54 0.91
N SER A 231 -17.71 13.23 1.50
CA SER A 231 -19.07 12.71 1.75
C SER A 231 -19.74 12.06 0.53
N ARG A 232 -19.48 12.55 -0.69
CA ARG A 232 -19.99 11.95 -1.95
C ARG A 232 -19.57 10.50 -2.17
N TYR A 233 -18.43 10.08 -1.63
CA TYR A 233 -17.93 8.72 -1.74
C TYR A 233 -18.48 7.84 -0.60
N LEU A 234 -18.55 8.39 0.62
CA LEU A 234 -19.14 7.72 1.78
C LEU A 234 -20.64 7.44 1.61
N SER A 235 -21.38 8.31 0.93
CA SER A 235 -22.77 8.05 0.60
C SER A 235 -22.93 6.81 -0.28
N SER A 236 -22.01 6.59 -1.23
CA SER A 236 -22.01 5.41 -2.10
C SER A 236 -21.71 4.11 -1.32
N ALA A 237 -20.77 4.16 -0.37
CA ALA A 237 -20.46 3.03 0.51
C ALA A 237 -21.60 2.73 1.49
N ASN A 238 -22.27 3.76 2.02
CA ASN A 238 -23.47 3.61 2.85
C ASN A 238 -24.63 2.99 2.06
N ALA A 239 -24.86 3.45 0.84
CA ALA A 239 -25.90 2.89 -0.04
C ALA A 239 -25.62 1.41 -0.33
N LEU A 240 -24.36 1.04 -0.57
CA LEU A 240 -23.95 -0.35 -0.80
C LEU A 240 -24.15 -1.24 0.44
N THR A 241 -23.86 -0.72 1.63
CA THR A 241 -23.99 -1.49 2.89
C THR A 241 -25.43 -1.63 3.38
N SER A 242 -26.32 -0.71 3.00
CA SER A 242 -27.74 -0.71 3.39
C SER A 242 -28.68 -1.36 2.36
N SER A 243 -28.34 -1.31 1.07
CA SER A 243 -29.20 -1.83 0.01
C SER A 243 -29.03 -3.34 -0.16
N THR A 244 -30.15 -4.06 -0.28
CA THR A 244 -30.15 -5.49 -0.62
C THR A 244 -30.74 -5.67 -2.02
N ASN A 245 -29.99 -6.33 -2.90
CA ASN A 245 -30.45 -6.74 -4.23
C ASN A 245 -30.86 -5.60 -5.18
N GLN A 246 -30.20 -4.45 -5.08
CA GLN A 246 -30.38 -3.30 -5.98
C GLN A 246 -29.05 -2.89 -6.60
N VAL A 247 -29.10 -2.30 -7.80
CA VAL A 247 -27.93 -1.69 -8.43
C VAL A 247 -27.65 -0.37 -7.73
N VAL A 248 -26.47 -0.25 -7.11
CA VAL A 248 -26.05 0.95 -6.39
C VAL A 248 -24.86 1.58 -7.12
N PRO A 249 -24.88 2.89 -7.40
CA PRO A 249 -23.69 3.58 -7.87
C PRO A 249 -22.64 3.57 -6.76
N PHE A 250 -21.47 2.98 -7.03
CA PHE A 250 -20.38 2.85 -6.07
C PHE A 250 -19.10 3.47 -6.62
N ALA A 251 -18.41 4.25 -5.79
CA ALA A 251 -17.10 4.77 -6.15
C ALA A 251 -16.01 3.74 -5.90
N LEU A 252 -15.43 3.26 -7.00
CA LEU A 252 -14.50 2.15 -7.05
C LEU A 252 -13.06 2.65 -7.24
N ASP A 253 -12.12 2.04 -6.50
CA ASP A 253 -10.69 2.23 -6.70
C ASP A 253 -10.11 1.04 -7.49
N PRO A 254 -9.75 1.22 -8.77
CA PRO A 254 -9.20 0.15 -9.59
C PRO A 254 -7.80 -0.31 -9.15
N THR A 255 -7.13 0.45 -8.27
CA THR A 255 -5.77 0.15 -7.79
C THR A 255 -5.73 -0.65 -6.50
N GLY A 256 -6.89 -1.06 -5.96
CA GLY A 256 -6.94 -1.88 -4.74
C GLY A 256 -6.64 -1.11 -3.45
N GLY A 257 -6.63 0.23 -3.49
CA GLY A 257 -6.45 1.08 -2.30
C GLY A 257 -5.42 2.19 -2.47
N SER A 258 -4.54 2.13 -3.47
CA SER A 258 -3.47 3.15 -3.64
C SER A 258 -4.03 4.54 -3.96
N ILE A 259 -4.99 4.65 -4.88
CA ILE A 259 -5.64 5.94 -5.20
C ILE A 259 -6.41 6.43 -3.98
N LEU A 260 -7.13 5.54 -3.30
CA LEU A 260 -7.88 5.90 -2.11
C LEU A 260 -6.98 6.42 -0.99
N GLY A 261 -5.83 5.78 -0.77
CA GLY A 261 -4.80 6.23 0.17
C GLY A 261 -4.26 7.63 -0.18
N LEU A 262 -4.09 7.93 -1.47
CA LEU A 262 -3.69 9.28 -1.94
C LEU A 262 -4.82 10.30 -1.83
N LEU A 263 -6.05 9.92 -2.17
CA LEU A 263 -7.23 10.80 -2.14
C LEU A 263 -7.50 11.30 -0.72
N VAL A 264 -7.30 10.42 0.26
CA VAL A 264 -7.50 10.68 1.69
C VAL A 264 -6.40 11.56 2.29
N GLN A 265 -5.23 11.66 1.64
CA GLN A 265 -4.18 12.61 2.02
C GLN A 265 -4.46 14.03 1.52
N ALA A 266 -5.39 14.22 0.59
CA ALA A 266 -5.74 15.55 0.10
C ALA A 266 -6.50 16.35 1.18
N PRO A 267 -6.01 17.53 1.58
CA PRO A 267 -6.67 18.33 2.61
C PRO A 267 -8.00 18.90 2.08
N ASP A 268 -9.03 18.83 2.93
CA ASP A 268 -10.33 19.44 2.68
C ASP A 268 -10.30 20.97 2.85
N LEU A 269 -11.45 21.64 2.68
CA LEU A 269 -11.53 23.10 2.81
C LEU A 269 -11.23 23.58 4.23
N GLN A 270 -11.65 22.84 5.25
CA GLN A 270 -11.42 23.20 6.64
C GLN A 270 -9.95 23.02 6.99
N GLU A 271 -9.36 21.88 6.61
CA GLU A 271 -7.94 21.61 6.79
C GLU A 271 -7.08 22.63 6.05
N ARG A 272 -7.48 23.09 4.86
CA ARG A 272 -6.79 24.20 4.17
C ARG A 272 -6.83 25.48 4.99
N VAL A 273 -7.97 25.84 5.57
CA VAL A 273 -8.03 27.01 6.46
C VAL A 273 -7.14 26.83 7.69
N GLU A 274 -7.15 25.65 8.30
CA GLU A 274 -6.30 25.31 9.45
C GLU A 274 -4.81 25.33 9.10
N GLN A 275 -4.43 24.90 7.90
CA GLN A 275 -3.06 25.01 7.37
C GLN A 275 -2.60 26.47 7.30
N GLY A 276 -3.50 27.43 7.10
CA GLY A 276 -3.16 28.86 7.15
C GLY A 276 -2.70 29.34 8.54
N GLY A 277 -2.92 28.53 9.58
CA GLY A 277 -2.49 28.82 10.96
C GLY A 277 -3.07 30.14 11.49
N ALA A 278 -2.40 30.69 12.50
CA ALA A 278 -2.84 31.93 13.16
C ALA A 278 -3.00 33.11 12.18
N VAL A 279 -2.09 33.25 11.22
CA VAL A 279 -2.14 34.34 10.22
C VAL A 279 -3.35 34.19 9.29
N GLY A 280 -3.65 32.97 8.83
CA GLY A 280 -4.84 32.68 8.04
C GLY A 280 -6.14 33.05 8.76
N TYR A 281 -6.25 32.73 10.06
CA TYR A 281 -7.41 33.11 10.87
C TYR A 281 -7.55 34.63 11.04
N VAL A 282 -6.43 35.36 11.19
CA VAL A 282 -6.46 36.84 11.24
C VAL A 282 -6.97 37.43 9.92
N ILE A 283 -6.51 36.90 8.77
CA ILE A 283 -6.99 37.34 7.44
C ILE A 283 -8.50 37.14 7.33
N LEU A 284 -9.00 35.96 7.72
CA LEU A 284 -10.43 35.64 7.66
C LEU A 284 -11.25 36.52 8.62
N ALA A 285 -10.76 36.79 9.82
CA ALA A 285 -11.44 37.66 10.79
C ALA A 285 -11.56 39.11 10.28
N ILE A 286 -10.47 39.67 9.75
CA ILE A 286 -10.48 41.02 9.16
C ILE A 286 -11.37 41.05 7.91
N GLY A 287 -11.31 40.01 7.07
CA GLY A 287 -12.17 39.85 5.91
C GLY A 287 -13.66 39.82 6.28
N LEU A 288 -14.03 39.09 7.33
CA LEU A 288 -15.40 39.04 7.83
C LEU A 288 -15.88 40.41 8.34
N ILE A 289 -15.07 41.12 9.12
CA ILE A 289 -15.37 42.48 9.59
C ILE A 289 -15.56 43.43 8.40
N GLY A 290 -14.65 43.36 7.42
CA GLY A 290 -14.74 44.14 6.19
C GLY A 290 -16.03 43.86 5.42
N LEU A 291 -16.45 42.59 5.35
CA LEU A 291 -17.65 42.17 4.64
C LEU A 291 -18.91 42.68 5.32
N LEU A 292 -18.97 42.63 6.66
CA LEU A 292 -20.10 43.18 7.42
C LEU A 292 -20.23 44.69 7.23
N ILE A 293 -19.12 45.43 7.28
CA ILE A 293 -19.11 46.88 7.03
C ILE A 293 -19.51 47.19 5.58
N ALA A 294 -19.04 46.40 4.63
CA ALA A 294 -19.40 46.51 3.23
C ALA A 294 -20.91 46.34 2.99
N ILE A 295 -21.51 45.31 3.58
CA ILE A 295 -22.95 45.03 3.46
C ILE A 295 -23.76 46.17 4.07
N GLU A 296 -23.43 46.60 5.30
CA GLU A 296 -24.08 47.75 5.95
C GLU A 296 -24.02 49.00 5.07
N ARG A 297 -22.82 49.33 4.54
CA ARG A 297 -22.63 50.50 3.69
C ARG A 297 -23.34 50.41 2.35
N PHE A 298 -23.38 49.23 1.75
CA PHE A 298 -24.13 49.01 0.52
C PHE A 298 -25.61 49.34 0.74
N ILE A 299 -26.21 48.80 1.81
CA ILE A 299 -27.61 49.04 2.16
C ILE A 299 -27.85 50.53 2.45
N THR A 300 -27.02 51.16 3.28
CA THR A 300 -27.14 52.58 3.65
C THR A 300 -27.06 53.50 2.43
N LEU A 301 -26.06 53.34 1.56
CA LEU A 301 -25.92 54.16 0.34
C LEU A 301 -27.00 53.85 -0.69
N PHE A 302 -27.51 52.62 -0.74
CA PHE A 302 -28.64 52.27 -1.59
C PHE A 302 -29.90 53.06 -1.20
N PHE A 303 -30.25 53.07 0.08
CA PHE A 303 -31.41 53.82 0.58
C PHE A 303 -31.23 55.34 0.45
N ILE A 304 -30.05 55.88 0.80
CA ILE A 304 -29.77 57.31 0.66
C ILE A 304 -29.89 57.72 -0.82
N GLY A 305 -29.27 56.97 -1.74
CA GLY A 305 -29.35 57.25 -3.17
C GLY A 305 -30.79 57.21 -3.69
N SER A 306 -31.61 56.27 -3.22
CA SER A 306 -33.03 56.22 -3.57
C SER A 306 -33.80 57.44 -3.08
N LYS A 307 -33.53 57.92 -1.86
CA LYS A 307 -34.17 59.13 -1.32
C LYS A 307 -33.73 60.40 -2.05
N VAL A 308 -32.44 60.51 -2.39
CA VAL A 308 -31.90 61.63 -3.19
C VAL A 308 -32.53 61.66 -4.58
N ASN A 309 -32.64 60.50 -5.25
CA ASN A 309 -33.32 60.41 -6.54
C ASN A 309 -34.82 60.74 -6.48
N ARG A 310 -35.47 60.50 -5.33
CA ARG A 310 -36.86 60.95 -5.09
C ARG A 310 -36.93 62.46 -4.90
N GLN A 311 -36.00 63.04 -4.15
CA GLN A 311 -35.91 64.49 -3.93
C GLN A 311 -35.68 65.25 -5.24
N LEU A 312 -34.86 64.72 -6.16
CA LEU A 312 -34.64 65.32 -7.49
C LEU A 312 -35.90 65.52 -8.33
N LYS A 313 -37.00 64.84 -7.99
CA LYS A 313 -38.29 64.93 -8.71
C LYS A 313 -39.30 65.84 -8.00
N SER A 314 -38.92 66.46 -6.89
CA SER A 314 -39.80 67.24 -6.02
C SER A 314 -39.18 68.60 -5.72
N ASP A 315 -39.93 69.66 -5.98
CA ASP A 315 -39.48 71.03 -5.75
C ASP A 315 -39.47 71.40 -4.25
N GLN A 316 -40.24 70.68 -3.42
CA GLN A 316 -40.21 70.88 -1.96
C GLN A 316 -39.04 70.15 -1.32
N ALA A 317 -38.19 70.90 -0.62
CA ALA A 317 -37.03 70.39 0.11
C ALA A 317 -37.43 69.61 1.38
N SER A 318 -36.85 68.43 1.58
CA SER A 318 -37.11 67.57 2.75
C SER A 318 -35.86 67.33 3.60
N ASN A 319 -36.01 67.26 4.92
CA ASN A 319 -34.89 66.99 5.85
C ASN A 319 -34.47 65.50 5.92
N ASP A 320 -35.19 64.60 5.23
CA ASP A 320 -35.02 63.14 5.32
C ASP A 320 -33.86 62.58 4.48
N ASN A 321 -33.21 63.43 3.66
CA ASN A 321 -32.15 63.05 2.74
C ASN A 321 -31.10 64.17 2.57
N PRO A 322 -29.86 63.86 2.16
CA PRO A 322 -28.79 64.85 2.02
C PRO A 322 -29.12 65.97 1.04
N LEU A 323 -29.77 65.67 -0.09
CA LEU A 323 -30.10 66.67 -1.11
C LEU A 323 -31.12 67.68 -0.58
N GLY A 324 -32.19 67.20 0.04
CA GLY A 324 -33.20 68.08 0.59
C GLY A 324 -32.65 68.95 1.74
N ARG A 325 -31.70 68.45 2.54
CA ARG A 325 -30.98 69.28 3.54
C ARG A 325 -30.14 70.40 2.93
N VAL A 326 -29.54 70.16 1.77
CA VAL A 326 -28.84 71.20 1.01
C VAL A 326 -29.83 72.21 0.42
N MET A 327 -30.93 71.75 -0.17
CA MET A 327 -31.98 72.62 -0.73
C MET A 327 -32.63 73.52 0.35
N LEU A 328 -32.86 73.01 1.56
CA LEU A 328 -33.41 73.78 2.69
C LEU A 328 -32.54 74.98 3.10
N VAL A 329 -31.27 75.04 2.69
CA VAL A 329 -30.41 76.21 2.93
C VAL A 329 -30.91 77.43 2.16
N GLN A 330 -31.40 77.24 0.93
CA GLN A 330 -32.01 78.31 0.13
C GLN A 330 -33.27 78.85 0.80
N ASP A 331 -34.14 77.94 1.26
CA ASP A 331 -35.42 78.29 1.89
C ASP A 331 -35.23 79.07 3.20
N LYS A 332 -34.19 78.72 3.97
CA LYS A 332 -33.86 79.39 5.25
C LYS A 332 -33.17 80.73 5.08
N ASN A 333 -32.61 81.02 3.90
CA ASN A 333 -31.84 82.22 3.64
C ASN A 333 -32.34 82.94 2.36
N PRO A 334 -33.61 83.38 2.32
CA PRO A 334 -34.22 83.93 1.11
C PRO A 334 -33.61 85.27 0.65
N LEU A 335 -32.97 86.01 1.56
CA LEU A 335 -32.44 87.37 1.36
C LEU A 335 -30.92 87.42 1.16
N ASP A 336 -30.22 86.29 1.23
CA ASP A 336 -28.77 86.26 1.05
C ASP A 336 -28.40 86.56 -0.40
N ASN A 337 -27.28 87.27 -0.59
CA ASN A 337 -26.71 87.44 -1.92
C ASN A 337 -26.13 86.11 -2.45
N VAL A 338 -25.90 86.05 -3.76
CA VAL A 338 -25.42 84.84 -4.47
C VAL A 338 -24.16 84.27 -3.81
N GLU A 339 -23.18 85.12 -3.50
CA GLU A 339 -21.91 84.71 -2.89
C GLU A 339 -22.09 84.11 -1.48
N THR A 340 -22.93 84.72 -0.64
CA THR A 340 -23.22 84.21 0.72
C THR A 340 -23.97 82.88 0.65
N LEU A 341 -24.90 82.76 -0.30
CA LEU A 341 -25.66 81.53 -0.51
C LEU A 341 -24.75 80.39 -1.00
N GLU A 342 -23.82 80.66 -1.91
CA GLU A 342 -22.82 79.69 -2.38
C GLU A 342 -21.97 79.14 -1.22
N LEU A 343 -21.48 80.04 -0.34
CA LEU A 343 -20.72 79.65 0.83
C LEU A 343 -21.53 78.74 1.78
N LYS A 344 -22.79 79.09 2.05
CA LYS A 344 -23.68 78.30 2.92
C LYS A 344 -24.07 76.95 2.31
N LEU A 345 -24.33 76.90 1.00
CA LEU A 345 -24.61 75.64 0.29
C LEU A 345 -23.38 74.72 0.29
N SER A 346 -22.20 75.29 0.02
CA SER A 346 -20.93 74.56 0.07
C SER A 346 -20.65 74.02 1.47
N GLU A 347 -20.90 74.80 2.52
CA GLU A 347 -20.80 74.36 3.91
C GLU A 347 -21.76 73.19 4.20
N SER A 348 -23.00 73.25 3.71
CA SER A 348 -23.98 72.18 3.87
C SER A 348 -23.55 70.88 3.17
N ILE A 349 -23.05 70.97 1.93
CA ILE A 349 -22.49 69.82 1.21
C ILE A 349 -21.31 69.22 1.98
N LEU A 350 -20.39 70.06 2.47
CA LEU A 350 -19.23 69.60 3.25
C LEU A 350 -19.63 68.89 4.55
N LYS A 351 -20.78 69.24 5.16
CA LYS A 351 -21.34 68.51 6.31
C LYS A 351 -21.89 67.13 5.93
N GLU A 352 -22.37 66.94 4.70
CA GLU A 352 -22.92 65.66 4.23
C GLU A 352 -21.85 64.69 3.69
N VAL A 353 -20.76 65.20 3.13
CA VAL A 353 -19.67 64.39 2.54
C VAL A 353 -19.13 63.32 3.51
N PRO A 354 -18.85 63.61 4.80
CA PRO A 354 -18.41 62.60 5.76
C PRO A 354 -19.39 61.44 5.88
N VAL A 355 -20.70 61.71 5.98
CA VAL A 355 -21.73 60.67 6.12
C VAL A 355 -21.74 59.72 4.93
N LEU A 356 -21.52 60.26 3.72
CA LEU A 356 -21.48 59.49 2.46
C LEU A 356 -20.17 58.72 2.26
N THR A 357 -19.08 59.11 2.91
CA THR A 357 -17.73 58.53 2.71
C THR A 357 -17.23 57.69 3.89
N THR A 358 -17.86 57.80 5.06
CA THR A 358 -17.44 57.12 6.30
C THR A 358 -17.37 55.61 6.09
N ARG A 359 -16.34 54.95 6.64
CA ARG A 359 -16.04 53.50 6.52
C ARG A 359 -15.66 53.00 5.12
N LEU A 360 -15.85 53.77 4.04
CA LEU A 360 -15.40 53.35 2.70
C LEU A 360 -13.88 53.20 2.61
N THR A 361 -13.15 54.11 3.28
CA THR A 361 -11.69 54.03 3.40
C THR A 361 -11.24 52.77 4.13
N PHE A 362 -11.99 52.31 5.13
CA PHE A 362 -11.65 51.10 5.88
C PHE A 362 -11.75 49.84 5.01
N ILE A 363 -12.81 49.72 4.20
CA ILE A 363 -12.96 48.61 3.23
C ILE A 363 -11.78 48.61 2.23
N LYS A 364 -11.39 49.80 1.74
CA LYS A 364 -10.23 49.96 0.86
C LYS A 364 -8.90 49.59 1.54
N ILE A 365 -8.74 49.90 2.82
CA ILE A 365 -7.54 49.49 3.57
C ILE A 365 -7.49 47.96 3.68
N ILE A 366 -8.60 47.31 4.02
CA ILE A 366 -8.66 45.84 4.10
C ILE A 366 -8.26 45.21 2.76
N SER A 367 -8.74 45.75 1.64
CA SER A 367 -8.41 45.20 0.32
C SER A 367 -6.91 45.29 -0.02
N VAL A 368 -6.18 46.25 0.56
CA VAL A 368 -4.73 46.42 0.36
C VAL A 368 -3.92 45.65 1.41
N VAL A 369 -4.39 45.59 2.65
CA VAL A 369 -3.67 44.97 3.77
C VAL A 369 -3.80 43.44 3.78
N ALA A 370 -4.94 42.88 3.35
CA ALA A 370 -5.15 41.43 3.36
C ALA A 370 -4.08 40.63 2.58
N PRO A 371 -3.64 41.03 1.36
CA PRO A 371 -2.54 40.38 0.66
C PRO A 371 -1.19 40.53 1.38
N LEU A 372 -0.95 41.67 2.03
CA LEU A 372 0.29 41.93 2.77
C LEU A 372 0.39 41.04 4.02
N ILE A 373 -0.73 40.80 4.71
CA ILE A 373 -0.81 39.82 5.79
C ILE A 373 -0.63 38.40 5.24
N GLY A 374 -1.17 38.09 4.06
CA GLY A 374 -0.91 36.82 3.36
C GLY A 374 0.58 36.59 3.07
N LEU A 375 1.28 37.64 2.60
CA LEU A 375 2.72 37.63 2.40
C LEU A 375 3.48 37.42 3.71
N LEU A 376 3.07 38.06 4.81
CA LEU A 376 3.63 37.77 6.14
C LEU A 376 3.46 36.29 6.52
N GLY A 377 2.31 35.70 6.19
CA GLY A 377 2.06 34.26 6.33
C GLY A 377 3.05 33.40 5.55
N THR A 378 3.43 33.81 4.33
CA THR A 378 4.47 33.10 3.56
C THR A 378 5.82 33.10 4.26
N VAL A 379 6.22 34.26 4.77
CA VAL A 379 7.52 34.43 5.44
C VAL A 379 7.55 33.58 6.71
N THR A 380 6.49 33.62 7.51
CA THR A 380 6.39 32.80 8.74
C THR A 380 6.37 31.30 8.45
N GLY A 381 5.63 30.83 7.44
CA GLY A 381 5.61 29.42 7.04
C GLY A 381 6.97 28.93 6.52
N MET A 382 7.68 29.74 5.73
CA MET A 382 9.02 29.43 5.25
C MET A 382 10.05 29.42 6.40
N ILE A 383 9.96 30.34 7.37
CA ILE A 383 10.82 30.33 8.57
C ILE A 383 10.62 29.02 9.34
N ASN A 384 9.37 28.61 9.59
CA ASN A 384 9.05 27.36 10.28
C ASN A 384 9.60 26.13 9.51
N THR A 385 9.51 26.15 8.18
CA THR A 385 10.06 25.09 7.32
C THR A 385 11.58 24.98 7.49
N PHE A 386 12.32 26.11 7.42
CA PHE A 386 13.77 26.12 7.61
C PHE A 386 14.20 25.74 9.03
N GLN A 387 13.41 26.09 10.05
CA GLN A 387 13.64 25.63 11.43
C GLN A 387 13.47 24.12 11.54
N ALA A 388 12.44 23.54 10.92
CA ALA A 388 12.23 22.09 10.90
C ALA A 388 13.39 21.35 10.21
N ILE A 389 13.90 21.87 9.09
CA ILE A 389 15.09 21.32 8.40
C ILE A 389 16.32 21.38 9.32
N THR A 390 16.51 22.48 10.04
CA THR A 390 17.65 22.63 10.96
C THR A 390 17.57 21.64 12.13
N LEU A 391 16.37 21.39 12.68
CA LEU A 391 16.18 20.54 13.86
C LEU A 391 16.16 19.05 13.53
N PHE A 392 15.52 18.66 12.42
CA PHE A 392 15.27 17.25 12.07
C PHE A 392 16.02 16.78 10.82
N GLY A 393 16.83 17.65 10.21
CA GLY A 393 17.46 17.41 8.92
C GLY A 393 16.43 17.36 7.77
N THR A 394 16.85 16.89 6.60
CA THR A 394 15.95 16.63 5.46
C THR A 394 15.26 15.26 5.54
N GLY A 395 15.26 14.65 6.74
CA GLY A 395 14.81 13.27 6.96
C GLY A 395 13.29 13.07 6.99
N ASP A 396 12.52 14.12 7.31
CA ASP A 396 11.05 14.08 7.32
C ASP A 396 10.44 15.09 6.33
N PRO A 397 10.19 14.69 5.07
CA PRO A 397 9.56 15.53 4.06
C PRO A 397 8.15 16.01 4.43
N LYS A 398 7.42 15.33 5.34
CA LYS A 398 6.06 15.72 5.72
C LYS A 398 6.06 17.01 6.55
N LEU A 399 7.01 17.14 7.48
CA LEU A 399 7.16 18.37 8.26
C LEU A 399 7.52 19.57 7.37
N MET A 400 8.38 19.34 6.38
CA MET A 400 8.74 20.38 5.40
C MET A 400 7.55 20.79 4.53
N ALA A 401 6.77 19.81 4.05
CA ALA A 401 5.57 20.07 3.26
C ALA A 401 4.52 20.87 4.02
N GLY A 402 4.41 20.67 5.35
CA GLY A 402 3.49 21.42 6.21
C GLY A 402 3.74 22.93 6.20
N GLY A 403 4.97 23.37 6.43
CA GLY A 403 5.30 24.80 6.45
C GLY A 403 5.21 25.48 5.08
N ILE A 404 5.53 24.76 4.01
CA ILE A 404 5.33 25.23 2.63
C ILE A 404 3.83 25.37 2.33
N SER A 405 3.02 24.38 2.73
CA SER A 405 1.56 24.44 2.55
C SER A 405 0.95 25.61 3.31
N GLN A 406 1.38 25.85 4.56
CA GLN A 406 0.95 27.01 5.34
C GLN A 406 1.23 28.33 4.59
N ALA A 407 2.45 28.49 4.06
CA ALA A 407 2.83 29.69 3.32
C ALA A 407 1.94 29.93 2.07
N LEU A 408 1.69 28.87 1.30
CA LEU A 408 0.86 28.97 0.09
C LEU A 408 -0.59 29.30 0.44
N VAL A 409 -1.16 28.63 1.45
CA VAL A 409 -2.57 28.84 1.81
C VAL A 409 -2.81 30.23 2.39
N THR A 410 -1.91 30.80 3.21
CA THR A 410 -2.08 32.18 3.70
C THR A 410 -2.12 33.20 2.57
N THR A 411 -1.37 32.98 1.50
CA THR A 411 -1.41 33.85 0.30
C THR A 411 -2.75 33.77 -0.40
N VAL A 412 -3.25 32.55 -0.60
CA VAL A 412 -4.55 32.31 -1.22
C VAL A 412 -5.66 32.96 -0.39
N LEU A 413 -5.66 32.79 0.93
CA LEU A 413 -6.63 33.43 1.83
C LEU A 413 -6.58 34.95 1.73
N GLY A 414 -5.38 35.55 1.68
CA GLY A 414 -5.19 36.99 1.50
C GLY A 414 -5.83 37.49 0.20
N LEU A 415 -5.62 36.77 -0.90
CA LEU A 415 -6.21 37.10 -2.21
C LEU A 415 -7.73 36.90 -2.24
N VAL A 416 -8.23 35.82 -1.64
CA VAL A 416 -9.66 35.52 -1.53
C VAL A 416 -10.42 36.62 -0.80
N VAL A 417 -9.80 37.26 0.21
CA VAL A 417 -10.38 38.42 0.89
C VAL A 417 -10.18 39.71 0.08
N ALA A 418 -8.98 39.93 -0.46
CA ALA A 418 -8.62 41.20 -1.10
C ALA A 418 -9.41 41.47 -2.38
N ILE A 419 -9.51 40.48 -3.27
CA ILE A 419 -10.12 40.65 -4.60
C ILE A 419 -11.58 41.13 -4.46
N PRO A 420 -12.47 40.44 -3.72
CA PRO A 420 -13.83 40.92 -3.50
C PRO A 420 -13.89 42.30 -2.85
N MET A 421 -13.01 42.58 -1.87
CA MET A 421 -12.99 43.87 -1.18
C MET A 421 -12.60 45.04 -2.09
N VAL A 422 -11.69 44.84 -3.05
CA VAL A 422 -11.38 45.86 -4.06
C VAL A 422 -12.62 46.20 -4.88
N PHE A 423 -13.33 45.20 -5.39
CA PHE A 423 -14.55 45.40 -6.18
C PHE A 423 -15.62 46.13 -5.37
N ILE A 424 -15.90 45.66 -4.15
CA ILE A 424 -16.90 46.26 -3.28
C ILE A 424 -16.52 47.71 -2.92
N SER A 425 -15.26 47.96 -2.54
CA SER A 425 -14.81 49.32 -2.21
C SER A 425 -14.96 50.26 -3.41
N THR A 426 -14.65 49.80 -4.62
CA THR A 426 -14.77 50.60 -5.84
C THR A 426 -16.23 50.90 -6.13
N LEU A 427 -17.11 49.91 -6.08
CA LEU A 427 -18.55 50.08 -6.29
C LEU A 427 -19.17 51.08 -5.31
N LEU A 428 -18.86 50.95 -4.02
CA LEU A 428 -19.38 51.85 -2.98
C LEU A 428 -18.82 53.27 -3.11
N ASN A 429 -17.53 53.42 -3.44
CA ASN A 429 -16.93 54.73 -3.70
C ASN A 429 -17.57 55.42 -4.90
N THR A 430 -17.78 54.71 -6.01
CA THR A 430 -18.46 55.24 -7.19
C THR A 430 -19.88 55.69 -6.85
N ARG A 431 -20.63 54.90 -6.08
CA ARG A 431 -22.00 55.23 -5.67
C ARG A 431 -22.04 56.44 -4.74
N SER A 432 -21.13 56.53 -3.78
CA SER A 432 -20.99 57.68 -2.88
C SER A 432 -20.67 58.97 -3.65
N ARG A 433 -19.67 58.92 -4.55
CA ARG A 433 -19.33 60.04 -5.44
C ARG A 433 -20.49 60.46 -6.33
N GLY A 434 -21.26 59.52 -6.86
CA GLY A 434 -22.46 59.81 -7.63
C GLY A 434 -23.47 60.64 -6.84
N ILE A 435 -23.71 60.31 -5.57
CA ILE A 435 -24.60 61.10 -4.69
C ILE A 435 -24.02 62.50 -4.45
N ILE A 436 -22.72 62.61 -4.16
CA ILE A 436 -22.06 63.91 -3.93
C ILE A 436 -22.15 64.81 -5.17
N ASN A 437 -21.92 64.25 -6.36
CA ASN A 437 -22.03 64.99 -7.62
C ASN A 437 -23.45 65.52 -7.84
N ILE A 438 -24.48 64.75 -7.48
CA ILE A 438 -25.87 65.20 -7.54
C ILE A 438 -26.08 66.41 -6.61
N LEU A 439 -25.55 66.38 -5.38
CA LEU A 439 -25.64 67.50 -4.45
C LEU A 439 -24.99 68.77 -5.03
N GLN A 440 -23.80 68.63 -5.63
CA GLN A 440 -23.07 69.74 -6.24
C GLN A 440 -23.80 70.32 -7.46
N GLN A 441 -24.31 69.46 -8.34
CA GLN A 441 -25.09 69.89 -9.52
C GLN A 441 -26.34 70.66 -9.11
N GLN A 442 -27.07 70.19 -8.10
CA GLN A 442 -28.27 70.87 -7.62
C GLN A 442 -27.94 72.20 -6.93
N SER A 443 -26.88 72.26 -6.12
CA SER A 443 -26.41 73.52 -5.55
C SER A 443 -26.02 74.54 -6.62
N ALA A 444 -25.35 74.11 -7.69
CA ALA A 444 -25.01 75.00 -8.81
C ALA A 444 -26.26 75.47 -9.56
N GLY A 445 -27.26 74.59 -9.74
CA GLY A 445 -28.56 74.96 -10.32
C GLY A 445 -29.31 76.01 -9.50
N ILE A 446 -29.37 75.84 -8.17
CA ILE A 446 -29.95 76.82 -7.24
C ILE A 446 -29.24 78.19 -7.35
N LEU A 447 -27.91 78.17 -7.44
CA LEU A 447 -27.11 79.39 -7.55
C LEU A 447 -27.36 80.11 -8.88
N ALA A 448 -27.45 79.36 -9.98
CA ALA A 448 -27.75 79.90 -11.30
C ALA A 448 -29.13 80.58 -11.33
N GLU A 449 -30.16 79.90 -10.80
CA GLU A 449 -31.52 80.46 -10.72
C GLU A 449 -31.58 81.74 -9.86
N ARG A 450 -30.81 81.77 -8.75
CA ARG A 450 -30.67 82.97 -7.90
C ARG A 450 -29.96 84.11 -8.63
N SER A 451 -28.93 83.82 -9.41
CA SER A 451 -28.19 84.81 -10.21
C SER A 451 -29.07 85.42 -11.30
N GLU A 452 -29.78 84.59 -12.06
CA GLU A 452 -30.73 85.05 -13.10
C GLU A 452 -31.87 85.89 -12.52
N SER A 453 -32.38 85.52 -11.35
CA SER A 453 -33.42 86.29 -10.64
C SER A 453 -32.91 87.64 -10.12
N SER A 454 -31.61 87.74 -9.83
CA SER A 454 -30.97 88.99 -9.37
C SER A 454 -30.61 89.93 -10.52
N GLU A 455 -30.47 89.42 -11.75
CA GLU A 455 -30.16 90.20 -12.96
C GLU A 455 -31.39 90.76 -13.70
N LYS A 456 -32.63 90.30 -13.42
CA LYS A 456 -33.84 90.85 -14.05
C LYS A 456 -34.07 92.32 -13.64
N PRO A 457 -33.97 93.31 -14.56
CA PRO A 457 -34.22 94.71 -14.22
C PRO A 457 -35.71 94.95 -13.96
N LEU A 458 -36.00 95.87 -13.04
CA LEU A 458 -37.32 96.48 -12.84
C LEU A 458 -37.79 97.20 -14.11
N THR A 459 -38.42 96.50 -15.06
CA THR A 459 -39.14 97.12 -16.18
C THR A 459 -40.60 96.65 -16.21
N SER A 460 -41.47 97.39 -15.52
CA SER A 460 -42.86 97.68 -15.93
C SER A 460 -43.64 98.36 -14.80
N LYS A 461 -43.26 99.60 -14.48
CA LYS A 461 -44.22 100.61 -14.02
C LYS A 461 -43.86 101.92 -14.69
N GLN A 462 -44.50 102.20 -15.83
CA GLN A 462 -44.87 103.54 -16.31
C GLN A 462 -45.47 103.41 -17.72
N GLY A 463 -46.73 103.86 -17.88
CA GLY A 463 -47.34 104.03 -19.20
C GLY A 463 -48.87 103.99 -19.21
N ALA A 464 -49.48 105.13 -18.84
CA ALA A 464 -50.84 105.61 -19.10
C ALA A 464 -52.06 104.85 -18.53
#